data_AF-A0A3B9F8L2-F1
#
_entry.id   AF-A0A3B9F8L2-F1
#
_cell.length_a   1.000
_cell.length_b   1.000
_cell.length_c   1.000
_cell.angle_alpha   90.00
_cell.angle_beta   90.00
_cell.angle_gamma   90.00
#
_symmetry.space_group_name_H-M   'P 1'
#
loop_
_entity.id
_entity.type
_entity.pdbx_description
1 polymer ?
#
loop_
_entity_poly.entity_id
_entity_poly.type
_entity_poly.pdbx_seq_one_letter_code
_entity_poly.pdbx_strand_id
1 'polypeptide(L)'
;MLKVFQLRVARSVLGLGVRDIGVYINLSRSTISKIERKEIITNLDIKEEQNTILVKIFNDKGIFFSDENTISYKKESLSCNDYLTRFQLRGGRAILGLSQRELSENTGIEKNVLNYLENLPNTSHIYKADEIQNDVNSKLKDFFHKNNISFPTENTIKINS
;
A
#
# COMPACT_ATOMS: atom_id res chain seq x y z
N MET A 1 -15.82 0.12 -9.00
CA MET A 1 -14.64 0.70 -9.68
C MET A 1 -13.54 0.86 -8.65
N LEU A 2 -12.28 0.59 -8.98
CA LEU A 2 -11.17 0.85 -8.06
C LEU A 2 -11.00 2.35 -7.84
N LYS A 3 -10.50 2.72 -6.65
CA LYS A 3 -10.03 4.07 -6.34
C LYS A 3 -8.53 4.23 -6.60
N VAL A 4 -8.07 5.47 -6.74
CA VAL A 4 -6.66 5.80 -7.02
C VAL A 4 -5.72 5.20 -5.98
N PHE A 5 -6.08 5.22 -4.70
CA PHE A 5 -5.22 4.62 -3.66
C PHE A 5 -5.07 3.10 -3.83
N GLN A 6 -6.14 2.39 -4.20
CA GLN A 6 -6.11 0.94 -4.38
C GLN A 6 -5.13 0.56 -5.49
N LEU A 7 -5.15 1.32 -6.59
CA LEU A 7 -4.16 1.17 -7.67
C LEU A 7 -2.73 1.44 -7.17
N ARG A 8 -2.50 2.57 -6.50
CA ARG A 8 -1.17 2.97 -6.01
C ARG A 8 -0.58 1.95 -5.04
N VAL A 9 -1.38 1.48 -4.10
CA VAL A 9 -0.97 0.46 -3.13
C VAL A 9 -0.66 -0.84 -3.85
N ALA A 10 -1.61 -1.40 -4.61
CA ALA A 10 -1.44 -2.67 -5.31
C ALA A 10 -0.19 -2.67 -6.19
N ARG A 11 -0.01 -1.60 -6.98
CA ARG A 11 1.17 -1.42 -7.81
C ARG A 11 2.45 -1.35 -6.98
N SER A 12 2.47 -0.50 -5.95
CA SER A 12 3.66 -0.27 -5.12
C SER A 12 4.11 -1.55 -4.42
N VAL A 13 3.21 -2.27 -3.74
CA VAL A 13 3.54 -3.45 -2.94
C VAL A 13 3.95 -4.64 -3.81
N LEU A 14 3.42 -4.74 -5.03
CA LEU A 14 3.82 -5.76 -6.01
C LEU A 14 5.09 -5.37 -6.79
N GLY A 15 5.63 -4.18 -6.58
CA GLY A 15 6.82 -3.70 -7.30
C GLY A 15 6.57 -3.42 -8.79
N LEU A 16 5.31 -3.20 -9.18
CA LEU A 16 4.94 -2.93 -10.56
C LEU A 16 5.23 -1.47 -10.94
N GLY A 17 5.73 -1.26 -12.15
CA GLY A 17 5.86 0.06 -12.75
C GLY A 17 4.53 0.54 -13.33
N VAL A 18 4.39 1.86 -13.52
CA VAL A 18 3.25 2.45 -14.24
C VAL A 18 3.13 1.93 -15.68
N ARG A 19 4.24 1.49 -16.27
CA ARG A 19 4.27 0.87 -17.60
C ARG A 19 3.58 -0.49 -17.60
N ASP A 20 3.78 -1.30 -16.56
CA ASP A 20 3.18 -2.65 -16.46
C ASP A 20 1.67 -2.55 -16.37
N ILE A 21 1.16 -1.62 -15.56
CA ILE A 21 -0.27 -1.31 -15.49
C ILE A 21 -0.81 -0.89 -16.86
N GLY A 22 -0.10 0.00 -17.56
CA GLY A 22 -0.49 0.44 -18.91
C GLY A 22 -0.60 -0.71 -19.90
N VAL A 23 0.32 -1.68 -19.85
CA VAL A 23 0.28 -2.89 -20.70
C VAL A 23 -0.95 -3.74 -20.38
N TYR A 24 -1.27 -3.95 -19.10
CA TYR A 24 -2.41 -4.79 -18.71
C TYR A 24 -3.76 -4.28 -19.21
N ILE A 25 -3.96 -2.97 -19.26
CA ILE A 25 -5.25 -2.37 -19.64
C ILE A 25 -5.21 -1.55 -20.92
N ASN A 26 -4.15 -1.70 -21.72
CA ASN A 26 -3.95 -0.99 -22.99
C ASN A 26 -4.07 0.54 -22.85
N LEU A 27 -3.38 1.11 -21.86
CA LEU A 27 -3.26 2.55 -21.66
C LEU A 27 -1.80 2.99 -21.72
N SER A 28 -1.59 4.23 -22.15
CA SER A 28 -0.24 4.80 -22.15
C SER A 28 0.30 4.98 -20.73
N ARG A 29 1.63 4.91 -20.57
CA ARG A 29 2.31 5.22 -19.31
C ARG A 29 1.92 6.60 -18.76
N SER A 30 1.78 7.59 -19.63
CA SER A 30 1.43 8.96 -19.22
C SER A 30 0.00 9.05 -18.72
N THR A 31 -0.94 8.29 -19.30
CA THR A 31 -2.32 8.16 -18.81
C THR A 31 -2.34 7.58 -17.40
N ILE A 32 -1.65 6.45 -17.15
CA ILE A 32 -1.57 5.86 -15.81
C ILE A 32 -0.95 6.83 -14.80
N SER A 33 0.13 7.53 -15.20
CA SER A 33 0.77 8.54 -14.34
C SER A 33 -0.12 9.73 -14.03
N LYS A 34 -1.03 10.13 -14.94
CA LYS A 34 -2.03 11.17 -14.67
C LYS A 34 -3.09 10.67 -13.70
N ILE A 35 -3.53 9.42 -13.84
CA ILE A 35 -4.50 8.78 -12.93
C ILE A 35 -3.94 8.73 -11.50
N GLU A 36 -2.69 8.27 -11.31
CA GLU A 36 -2.09 8.16 -9.96
C GLU A 36 -1.82 9.51 -9.27
N ARG A 37 -1.85 10.62 -10.01
CA ARG A 37 -1.71 11.98 -9.49
C ARG A 37 -3.02 12.60 -9.01
N LYS A 38 -4.17 11.98 -9.31
CA LYS A 38 -5.47 12.41 -8.78
C LYS A 38 -5.57 12.13 -7.27
N GLU A 39 -6.59 12.69 -6.64
CA GLU A 39 -6.87 12.45 -5.22
C GLU A 39 -7.09 10.96 -4.94
N ILE A 40 -6.61 10.51 -3.78
CA ILE A 40 -6.57 9.09 -3.42
C ILE A 40 -7.96 8.42 -3.39
N ILE A 41 -9.02 9.18 -3.06
CA ILE A 41 -10.40 8.70 -2.96
C ILE A 41 -11.15 8.73 -4.30
N THR A 42 -10.58 9.31 -5.35
CA THR A 42 -11.26 9.37 -6.65
C THR A 42 -11.25 7.98 -7.31
N ASN A 43 -12.34 7.67 -8.02
CA ASN A 43 -12.39 6.49 -8.89
C ASN A 43 -11.37 6.59 -10.03
N LEU A 44 -10.87 5.44 -10.49
CA LEU A 44 -10.05 5.38 -11.69
C LEU A 44 -10.86 5.85 -12.91
N ASP A 45 -10.28 6.75 -13.69
CA ASP A 45 -10.84 7.28 -14.93
C ASP A 45 -10.50 6.35 -16.10
N ILE A 46 -11.08 5.16 -16.06
CA ILE A 46 -10.88 4.05 -16.99
C ILE A 46 -12.22 3.38 -17.31
N LYS A 47 -12.25 2.57 -18.38
CA LYS A 47 -13.43 1.78 -18.73
C LYS A 47 -13.67 0.67 -17.70
N GLU A 48 -14.92 0.24 -17.56
CA GLU A 48 -15.31 -0.84 -16.65
C GLU A 48 -14.57 -2.16 -16.96
N GLU A 49 -14.43 -2.52 -18.24
CA GLU A 49 -13.67 -3.70 -18.67
C GLU A 49 -12.19 -3.63 -18.22
N GLN A 50 -11.57 -2.45 -18.30
CA GLN A 50 -10.20 -2.23 -17.84
C GLN A 50 -10.10 -2.39 -16.33
N ASN A 51 -11.08 -1.89 -15.58
CA ASN A 51 -11.15 -2.08 -14.14
C ASN A 51 -11.28 -3.56 -13.76
N THR A 52 -12.14 -4.31 -14.46
CA THR A 52 -12.31 -5.75 -14.26
C THR A 52 -11.01 -6.51 -14.51
N ILE A 53 -10.27 -6.14 -15.56
CA ILE A 53 -8.94 -6.71 -15.85
C ILE A 53 -7.95 -6.42 -14.71
N LEU A 54 -7.88 -5.19 -14.21
CA LEU A 54 -7.00 -4.84 -13.08
C LEU A 54 -7.34 -5.65 -11.83
N VAL A 55 -8.62 -5.71 -11.46
CA VAL A 55 -9.08 -6.48 -10.29
C VAL A 55 -8.66 -7.93 -10.41
N LYS A 56 -8.86 -8.56 -11.59
CA LYS A 56 -8.43 -9.93 -11.83
C LYS A 56 -6.92 -10.12 -11.66
N ILE A 57 -6.12 -9.28 -12.30
CA ILE A 57 -4.64 -9.38 -12.24
C ILE A 57 -4.12 -9.19 -10.82
N PHE A 58 -4.70 -8.26 -10.07
CA PHE A 58 -4.32 -8.03 -8.68
C PHE A 58 -4.74 -9.19 -7.78
N ASN A 59 -5.96 -9.73 -7.95
CA ASN A 59 -6.42 -10.92 -7.23
C ASN A 59 -5.49 -12.13 -7.51
N ASP A 60 -5.10 -12.36 -8.77
CA ASP A 60 -4.18 -13.43 -9.17
C ASP A 60 -2.79 -13.27 -8.52
N LYS A 61 -2.42 -12.04 -8.13
CA LYS A 61 -1.18 -11.70 -7.40
C LYS A 61 -1.37 -11.60 -5.89
N GLY A 62 -2.56 -11.96 -5.39
CA GLY A 62 -2.90 -12.01 -3.97
C GLY A 62 -3.30 -10.66 -3.36
N ILE A 63 -3.66 -9.66 -4.16
CA ILE A 63 -4.21 -8.38 -3.68
C ILE A 63 -5.72 -8.40 -3.84
N PHE A 64 -6.46 -8.11 -2.77
CA PHE A 64 -7.91 -8.13 -2.73
C PHE A 64 -8.48 -6.77 -2.33
N PHE A 65 -9.68 -6.47 -2.84
CA PHE A 65 -10.40 -5.21 -2.60
C PHE A 65 -11.76 -5.52 -1.97
N SER A 66 -11.81 -5.61 -0.64
CA SER A 66 -13.01 -6.02 0.10
C SER A 66 -14.15 -5.00 0.00
N ASP A 67 -13.80 -3.71 -0.07
CA ASP A 67 -14.71 -2.59 -0.26
C ASP A 67 -13.97 -1.44 -0.96
N GLU A 68 -14.62 -0.28 -1.10
CA GLU A 68 -14.04 0.87 -1.78
C GLU A 68 -12.86 1.52 -1.04
N ASN A 69 -12.74 1.32 0.26
CA ASN A 69 -11.79 1.98 1.15
C ASN A 69 -10.76 1.02 1.76
N THR A 70 -10.83 -0.26 1.39
CA THR A 70 -10.00 -1.33 1.95
C THR A 70 -9.21 -2.06 0.85
N ILE A 71 -7.98 -2.44 1.18
CA ILE A 71 -7.12 -3.31 0.36
C ILE A 71 -6.37 -4.29 1.26
N SER A 72 -6.31 -5.56 0.83
CA SER A 72 -5.67 -6.64 1.60
C SER A 72 -4.71 -7.47 0.75
N TYR A 73 -3.70 -8.07 1.39
CA TYR A 73 -2.75 -8.99 0.76
C TYR A 73 -2.84 -10.40 1.35
N LYS A 74 -3.16 -11.39 0.50
CA LYS A 74 -3.53 -12.77 0.86
C LYS A 74 -4.77 -12.83 1.77
N LYS A 75 -5.51 -13.94 1.72
CA LYS A 75 -6.76 -14.07 2.48
C LYS A 75 -6.44 -14.14 3.98
N GLU A 76 -7.24 -13.42 4.76
CA GLU A 76 -7.05 -13.07 6.17
C GLU A 76 -6.61 -14.26 7.05
N SER A 77 -5.50 -14.09 7.77
CA SER A 77 -5.33 -14.69 9.09
C SER A 77 -6.10 -13.82 10.08
N LEU A 78 -7.00 -14.41 10.87
CA LEU A 78 -7.71 -13.72 11.95
C LEU A 78 -6.79 -13.33 13.13
N SER A 79 -5.48 -13.57 13.02
CA SER A 79 -4.52 -13.14 14.03
C SER A 79 -4.36 -11.62 13.97
N CYS A 80 -4.93 -10.93 14.96
CA CYS A 80 -4.63 -9.52 15.20
C CYS A 80 -3.26 -9.44 15.85
N ASN A 81 -2.25 -9.21 15.03
CA ASN A 81 -0.92 -8.92 15.52
C ASN A 81 -0.70 -7.41 15.54
N ASP A 82 -0.17 -6.90 16.65
CA ASP A 82 -0.01 -5.46 16.83
C ASP A 82 1.17 -4.89 16.02
N TYR A 83 1.86 -5.71 15.22
CA TYR A 83 2.94 -5.26 14.36
C TYR A 83 2.47 -5.09 12.92
N LEU A 84 2.87 -3.95 12.33
CA LEU A 84 2.68 -3.70 10.92
C LEU A 84 3.45 -4.73 10.10
N THR A 85 2.87 -5.12 8.98
CA THR A 85 3.53 -5.89 7.93
C THR A 85 4.23 -4.97 6.94
N ARG A 86 5.18 -5.51 6.17
CA ARG A 86 5.79 -4.81 5.04
C ARG A 86 4.73 -4.32 4.04
N PHE A 87 3.69 -5.12 3.80
CA PHE A 87 2.55 -4.70 2.98
C PHE A 87 1.94 -3.39 3.50
N GLN A 88 1.66 -3.32 4.80
CA GLN A 88 1.07 -2.15 5.45
C GLN A 88 1.99 -0.94 5.44
N LEU A 89 3.28 -1.10 5.73
CA LEU A 89 4.27 -0.03 5.64
C LEU A 89 4.35 0.56 4.22
N ARG A 90 4.63 -0.30 3.24
CA ARG A 90 4.84 0.15 1.86
C ARG A 90 3.56 0.65 1.22
N GLY A 91 2.42 0.04 1.56
CA GLY A 91 1.10 0.48 1.12
C GLY A 91 0.71 1.82 1.74
N GLY A 92 0.85 1.98 3.06
CA GLY A 92 0.61 3.25 3.75
C GLY A 92 1.46 4.39 3.15
N ARG A 93 2.75 4.14 2.94
CA ARG A 93 3.62 5.11 2.24
C ARG A 93 3.14 5.42 0.82
N ALA A 94 2.69 4.40 0.08
CA ALA A 94 2.18 4.56 -1.28
C ALA A 94 0.88 5.37 -1.34
N ILE A 95 0.01 5.29 -0.32
CA ILE A 95 -1.19 6.13 -0.20
C ILE A 95 -0.78 7.59 -0.06
N LEU A 96 0.15 7.88 0.85
CA LEU A 96 0.63 9.24 1.11
C LEU A 96 1.51 9.81 -0.01
N GLY A 97 2.06 8.95 -0.87
CA GLY A 97 2.89 9.39 -2.00
C GLY A 97 4.29 9.81 -1.60
N LEU A 98 4.72 9.41 -0.41
CA LEU A 98 6.01 9.77 0.15
C LEU A 98 7.11 8.86 -0.41
N SER A 99 8.28 9.44 -0.62
CA SER A 99 9.54 8.71 -0.70
C SER A 99 9.92 8.13 0.67
N GLN A 100 10.86 7.19 0.70
CA GLN A 100 11.42 6.69 1.96
C GLN A 100 12.14 7.79 2.75
N ARG A 101 12.69 8.79 2.05
CA ARG A 101 13.35 9.94 2.70
C ARG A 101 12.32 10.80 3.43
N GLU A 102 11.22 11.16 2.77
CA GLU A 102 10.16 11.96 3.41
C GLU A 102 9.52 11.19 4.57
N LEU A 103 9.27 9.88 4.42
CA LEU A 103 8.77 9.07 5.53
C LEU A 103 9.76 9.05 6.71
N SER A 104 11.06 8.96 6.43
CA SER A 104 12.13 9.03 7.44
C SER A 104 12.09 10.37 8.19
N GLU A 105 12.01 11.49 7.46
CA GLU A 105 11.95 12.84 8.03
C GLU A 105 10.70 13.05 8.90
N ASN A 106 9.56 12.46 8.52
CA ASN A 106 8.31 12.59 9.25
C ASN A 106 8.20 11.69 10.49
N THR A 107 8.95 10.59 10.55
CA THR A 107 8.84 9.59 11.62
C THR A 107 10.06 9.54 12.53
N GLY A 108 11.18 10.13 12.10
CA GLY A 108 12.48 9.98 12.76
C GLY A 108 13.09 8.58 12.62
N ILE A 109 12.52 7.70 11.78
CA ILE A 109 13.07 6.37 11.49
C ILE A 109 14.11 6.53 10.40
N GLU A 110 15.31 5.97 10.58
CA GLU A 110 16.37 6.07 9.57
C GLU A 110 15.94 5.49 8.22
N LYS A 111 16.28 6.20 7.14
CA LYS A 111 15.99 5.75 5.75
C LYS A 111 16.52 4.33 5.47
N ASN A 112 17.68 3.97 6.01
CA ASN A 112 18.26 2.63 5.79
C ASN A 112 17.40 1.53 6.43
N VAL A 113 16.81 1.80 7.59
CA VAL A 113 15.85 0.90 8.26
C VAL A 113 14.60 0.76 7.40
N LEU A 114 14.03 1.87 6.91
CA LEU A 114 12.87 1.82 6.01
C LEU A 114 13.16 1.04 4.73
N ASN A 115 14.36 1.24 4.14
CA ASN A 115 14.78 0.51 2.96
C ASN A 115 14.89 -1.00 3.23
N TYR A 116 15.49 -1.40 4.35
CA TYR A 116 15.53 -2.80 4.76
C TYR A 116 14.13 -3.39 4.89
N LEU A 117 13.25 -2.74 5.65
CA LEU A 117 11.88 -3.21 5.91
C LEU A 117 11.05 -3.34 4.63
N GLU A 118 11.19 -2.42 3.67
CA GLU A 118 10.44 -2.48 2.41
C GLU A 118 10.95 -3.52 1.40
N ASN A 119 12.13 -4.10 1.64
CA ASN A 119 12.66 -5.22 0.85
C ASN A 119 12.27 -6.59 1.42
N LEU A 120 11.63 -6.64 2.59
CA LEU A 120 11.08 -7.87 3.15
C LEU A 120 9.86 -8.38 2.35
N PRO A 121 9.52 -9.67 2.47
CA PRO A 121 8.24 -10.21 1.98
C PRO A 121 7.03 -9.45 2.51
N ASN A 122 5.95 -9.37 1.73
CA ASN A 122 4.73 -8.64 2.12
C ASN A 122 4.12 -9.09 3.46
N THR A 123 4.23 -10.37 3.79
CA THR A 123 3.72 -10.96 5.04
C THR A 123 4.68 -10.81 6.21
N SER A 124 5.90 -10.30 5.99
CA SER A 124 6.85 -10.10 7.08
C SER A 124 6.40 -8.92 7.92
N HIS A 125 6.20 -9.19 9.21
CA HIS A 125 6.00 -8.14 10.19
C HIS A 125 7.29 -7.35 10.42
N ILE A 126 7.11 -6.11 10.85
CA ILE A 126 8.17 -5.23 11.33
C ILE A 126 8.48 -5.67 12.77
N TYR A 127 9.09 -6.87 12.89
CA TYR A 127 9.47 -7.49 14.16
C TYR A 127 10.88 -7.15 14.62
N LYS A 128 11.03 -7.41 15.93
CA LYS A 128 12.10 -7.09 16.86
C LYS A 128 13.22 -8.14 16.86
N ALA A 129 14.47 -7.70 16.68
CA ALA A 129 15.60 -8.30 17.38
C ALA A 129 15.89 -7.55 18.70
N ASP A 130 15.68 -6.22 18.80
CA ASP A 130 16.04 -5.41 19.99
C ASP A 130 15.04 -4.27 20.31
N GLU A 131 15.10 -3.71 21.53
CA GLU A 131 14.23 -2.63 22.08
C GLU A 131 13.92 -1.47 21.12
N ILE A 132 14.86 -1.13 20.24
CA ILE A 132 14.79 -0.08 19.22
C ILE A 132 13.67 -0.31 18.18
N GLN A 133 13.29 -1.56 17.88
CA GLN A 133 12.29 -1.85 16.83
C GLN A 133 10.83 -1.75 17.29
N ASN A 134 10.55 -1.80 18.61
CA ASN A 134 9.20 -1.49 19.11
C ASN A 134 8.83 -0.02 18.86
N ASP A 135 9.81 0.87 18.96
CA ASP A 135 9.67 2.29 18.68
C ASP A 135 9.39 2.55 17.18
N VAL A 136 9.96 1.76 16.27
CA VAL A 136 9.68 1.88 14.82
C VAL A 136 8.22 1.57 14.49
N ASN A 137 7.68 0.46 15.02
CA ASN A 137 6.31 0.05 14.73
C ASN A 137 5.29 1.07 15.26
N SER A 138 5.46 1.55 16.50
CA SER A 138 4.57 2.56 17.08
C SER A 138 4.65 3.89 16.33
N LYS A 139 5.86 4.39 16.01
CA LYS A 139 6.05 5.61 15.21
C LYS A 139 5.35 5.55 13.87
N LEU A 140 5.46 4.42 13.16
CA LEU A 140 4.78 4.22 11.88
C LEU A 140 3.26 4.18 12.05
N LYS A 141 2.75 3.42 13.02
CA LYS A 141 1.31 3.34 13.29
C LYS A 141 0.73 4.71 13.62
N ASP A 142 1.34 5.44 14.55
CA ASP A 142 0.90 6.77 14.96
C ASP A 142 0.91 7.74 13.78
N PHE A 143 1.97 7.71 12.96
CA PHE A 143 2.08 8.54 11.77
C PHE A 143 0.97 8.23 10.76
N PHE A 144 0.74 6.96 10.43
CA PHE A 144 -0.31 6.57 9.48
C PHE A 144 -1.72 6.86 10.01
N HIS A 145 -1.97 6.61 11.30
CA HIS A 145 -3.25 6.94 11.93
C HIS A 145 -3.55 8.44 11.89
N LYS A 146 -2.56 9.30 12.17
CA LYS A 146 -2.69 10.76 12.02
C LYS A 146 -2.99 11.20 10.58
N ASN A 147 -2.67 10.37 9.60
CA ASN A 147 -2.94 10.59 8.18
C ASN A 147 -4.15 9.77 7.68
N ASN A 148 -5.10 9.42 8.56
CA ASN A 148 -6.34 8.73 8.22
C ASN A 148 -6.16 7.34 7.57
N ILE A 149 -5.07 6.64 7.90
CA ILE A 149 -4.82 5.26 7.46
C ILE A 149 -4.87 4.35 8.69
N SER A 150 -5.63 3.26 8.60
CA SER A 150 -5.76 2.26 9.65
C SER A 150 -5.42 0.86 9.15
N PHE A 151 -5.12 -0.03 10.10
CA PHE A 151 -4.64 -1.38 9.86
C PHE A 151 -5.50 -2.38 10.66
N PRO A 152 -6.72 -2.68 10.18
CA PRO A 152 -7.72 -3.40 10.99
C PRO A 152 -7.34 -4.85 11.27
N THR A 153 -6.60 -5.48 10.35
CA THR A 153 -6.10 -6.86 10.47
C THR A 153 -4.72 -6.96 9.82
N GLU A 154 -4.02 -8.09 10.01
CA GLU A 154 -2.79 -8.38 9.29
C GLU A 154 -2.98 -8.26 7.78
N ASN A 155 -2.00 -7.67 7.12
CA ASN A 155 -2.00 -7.48 5.66
C ASN A 155 -3.24 -6.73 5.13
N THR A 156 -3.91 -5.92 5.94
CA THR A 156 -5.03 -5.08 5.49
C THR A 156 -4.73 -3.62 5.77
N ILE A 157 -5.08 -2.75 4.81
CA ILE A 157 -4.99 -1.29 4.91
C ILE A 157 -6.36 -0.72 4.61
N LYS A 158 -6.82 0.19 5.45
CA LYS A 158 -8.08 0.92 5.27
C LYS A 158 -7.84 2.42 5.35
N ILE A 159 -8.47 3.18 4.47
CA ILE A 159 -8.54 4.63 4.58
C ILE A 159 -9.78 5.00 5.38
N ASN A 160 -9.60 5.85 6.39
CA ASN A 160 -10.69 6.41 7.18
C ASN A 160 -11.20 7.65 6.44
N SER A 161 -12.27 7.48 5.67
CA SER A 161 -13.00 8.55 4.97
C SER A 161 -14.18 9.04 5.80
#